data_AF-A0A8V0Y3I5-F1
#
_entry.id   AF-A0A8V0Y3I5-F1
#
_cell.length_a   1.000
_cell.length_b   1.000
_cell.length_c   1.000
_cell.angle_alpha   90.00
_cell.angle_beta   90.00
_cell.angle_gamma   90.00
#
_symmetry.space_group_name_H-M   'P 1'
#
loop_
_entity.id
_entity.type
_entity.pdbx_description
1 polymer ?
#
loop_
_entity_poly.entity_id
_entity_poly.type
_entity_poly.pdbx_seq_one_letter_code
_entity_poly.pdbx_strand_id
1 'polypeptide(L)'
;MKVDLTRTFTFRNSKQTYTGIPIIVANMDTVGTFEMAVVMAKHAMFTAIHKHYSLEEWKLFAANHPECLEHVAASSGSGKADLDKLTSILEAIPPIRYICLDVANGYSEHFVTFVKSVRALFPNHTIMAGNVVTGEMVEELILSGADIIKVGIGPGSVCTTRIKTGVGYPQLSAVIECADSAHGLKGHIISDGGCSCPGDVAKAFGAGADFVMLGGMFAGHDQCAGEIIEKNGKKVKLFYGMSSDTAMKKHAGGVAEYRASEGRTVEVPYKGDVELTILDILGGLRSTCTYVGAAKLKELSRRTTFIRVTQQHSQVFS
;
A
#
# COMPACT_ATOMS: atom_id res chain seq x y z
N MET A 1 -1.35 22.39 -19.36
CA MET A 1 -1.05 22.80 -17.97
C MET A 1 -0.04 21.80 -17.39
N LYS A 2 1.08 22.24 -16.80
CA LYS A 2 2.03 21.32 -16.16
C LYS A 2 1.48 20.96 -14.77
N VAL A 3 0.94 19.75 -14.63
CA VAL A 3 0.37 19.26 -13.36
C VAL A 3 1.48 18.75 -12.44
N ASP A 4 1.46 19.20 -11.20
CA ASP A 4 2.36 18.74 -10.13
C ASP A 4 1.69 17.62 -9.32
N LEU A 5 2.27 16.42 -9.35
CA LEU A 5 1.74 15.25 -8.63
C LEU A 5 2.31 15.10 -7.22
N THR A 6 3.27 15.95 -6.83
CA THR A 6 3.92 15.87 -5.52
C THR A 6 2.98 16.40 -4.42
N ARG A 7 3.02 15.75 -3.26
CA ARG A 7 2.35 16.19 -2.03
C ARG A 7 3.38 16.41 -0.94
N THR A 8 3.16 17.44 -0.14
CA THR A 8 3.87 17.65 1.12
C THR A 8 2.90 17.44 2.28
N PHE A 9 3.26 16.56 3.20
CA PHE A 9 2.49 16.24 4.40
C PHE A 9 3.30 16.52 5.66
N THR A 10 2.60 16.86 6.74
CA THR A 10 3.16 16.86 8.09
C THR A 10 2.33 15.90 8.92
N PHE A 11 2.97 14.86 9.44
CA PHE A 11 2.27 13.78 10.10
C PHE A 11 1.91 14.13 11.55
N ARG A 12 0.71 13.70 11.95
CA ARG A 12 0.09 14.10 13.22
C ARG A 12 0.95 13.75 14.43
N ASN A 13 1.42 12.52 14.51
CA ASN A 13 2.00 11.96 15.74
C ASN A 13 3.52 11.98 15.68
N SER A 14 4.12 11.56 14.56
CA SER A 14 5.58 11.56 14.37
C SER A 14 6.18 12.96 14.20
N LYS A 15 5.35 13.94 13.83
CA LYS A 15 5.74 15.33 13.47
C LYS A 15 6.70 15.41 12.27
N GLN A 16 6.96 14.30 11.59
CA GLN A 16 7.83 14.27 10.42
C GLN A 16 7.10 14.84 9.20
N THR A 17 7.87 15.16 8.18
CA THR A 17 7.37 15.64 6.90
C THR A 17 7.67 14.65 5.78
N TYR A 18 6.74 14.54 4.84
CA TYR A 18 6.92 13.80 3.59
C TYR A 18 6.83 14.76 2.40
N THR A 19 7.65 14.57 1.37
CA THR A 19 7.46 15.22 0.06
C THR A 19 7.74 14.24 -1.07
N GLY A 20 6.71 13.84 -1.81
CA GLY A 20 6.83 12.90 -2.92
C GLY A 20 5.52 12.69 -3.66
N ILE A 21 5.52 11.75 -4.61
CA ILE A 21 4.30 11.28 -5.27
C ILE A 21 3.69 10.17 -4.39
N PRO A 22 2.50 10.37 -3.82
CA PRO A 22 1.97 9.51 -2.76
C PRO A 22 1.31 8.22 -3.30
N ILE A 23 1.99 7.52 -4.19
CA ILE A 23 1.63 6.16 -4.61
C ILE A 23 2.60 5.19 -3.95
N ILE A 24 2.04 4.17 -3.31
CA ILE A 24 2.77 3.19 -2.52
C ILE A 24 2.71 1.83 -3.20
N VAL A 25 3.84 1.16 -3.35
CA VAL A 25 3.89 -0.27 -3.66
C VAL A 25 3.52 -1.07 -2.41
N ALA A 26 2.58 -2.01 -2.55
CA ALA A 26 2.11 -2.84 -1.44
C ALA A 26 3.23 -3.74 -0.87
N ASN A 27 3.18 -3.99 0.44
CA ASN A 27 4.12 -4.81 1.20
C ASN A 27 3.94 -6.33 1.01
N MET A 28 3.55 -6.75 -0.19
CA MET A 28 3.46 -8.16 -0.57
C MET A 28 4.82 -8.65 -1.07
N ASP A 29 5.18 -9.90 -0.77
CA ASP A 29 6.50 -10.45 -1.09
C ASP A 29 6.79 -10.57 -2.60
N THR A 30 5.76 -10.45 -3.43
CA THR A 30 5.87 -10.43 -4.89
C THR A 30 6.07 -9.04 -5.49
N VAL A 31 5.77 -7.95 -4.76
CA VAL A 31 5.79 -6.58 -5.33
C VAL A 31 6.58 -5.57 -4.50
N GLY A 32 6.51 -5.63 -3.17
CA GLY A 32 7.23 -4.73 -2.25
C GLY A 32 8.69 -5.13 -2.08
N THR A 33 9.40 -5.29 -3.18
CA THR A 33 10.80 -5.74 -3.27
C THR A 33 11.77 -4.56 -3.27
N PHE A 34 13.06 -4.83 -3.03
CA PHE A 34 14.09 -3.79 -3.13
C PHE A 34 14.27 -3.29 -4.57
N GLU A 35 14.20 -4.20 -5.55
CA GLU A 35 14.29 -3.88 -6.98
C GLU A 35 13.16 -2.92 -7.41
N MET A 36 11.97 -3.11 -6.85
CA MET A 36 10.85 -2.19 -7.08
C MET A 36 11.12 -0.82 -6.46
N ALA A 37 11.64 -0.77 -5.23
CA ALA A 37 11.99 0.49 -4.56
C ALA A 37 13.00 1.33 -5.35
N VAL A 38 14.00 0.70 -5.96
CA VAL A 38 15.00 1.40 -6.81
C VAL A 38 14.35 2.11 -7.99
N VAL A 39 13.34 1.52 -8.62
CA VAL A 39 12.63 2.18 -9.73
C VAL A 39 11.68 3.27 -9.21
N MET A 40 10.95 3.01 -8.12
CA MET A 40 10.02 3.98 -7.51
C MET A 40 10.73 5.26 -7.04
N ALA A 41 11.94 5.13 -6.49
CA ALA A 41 12.73 6.27 -6.01
C ALA A 41 13.03 7.30 -7.10
N LYS A 42 13.19 6.87 -8.37
CA LYS A 42 13.41 7.76 -9.53
C LYS A 42 12.25 8.73 -9.76
N HIS A 43 11.05 8.40 -9.27
CA HIS A 43 9.83 9.17 -9.41
C HIS A 43 9.36 9.82 -8.10
N ALA A 44 10.18 9.75 -7.04
CA ALA A 44 9.79 10.11 -5.68
C ALA A 44 8.51 9.38 -5.20
N MET A 45 8.31 8.14 -5.67
CA MET A 45 7.25 7.24 -5.24
C MET A 45 7.71 6.38 -4.07
N PHE A 46 6.76 5.71 -3.41
CA PHE A 46 7.00 5.06 -2.13
C PHE A 46 6.90 3.54 -2.24
N THR A 47 7.70 2.81 -1.46
CA THR A 47 7.59 1.34 -1.36
C THR A 47 7.45 0.90 0.10
N ALA A 48 6.35 0.24 0.44
CA ALA A 48 6.28 -0.53 1.67
C ALA A 48 6.94 -1.88 1.42
N ILE A 49 8.13 -2.10 1.98
CA ILE A 49 8.92 -3.31 1.71
C ILE A 49 8.31 -4.49 2.48
N HIS A 50 8.19 -5.65 1.85
CA HIS A 50 7.65 -6.85 2.49
C HIS A 50 8.51 -7.29 3.68
N LYS A 51 7.90 -7.95 4.67
CA LYS A 51 8.56 -8.27 5.95
C LYS A 51 9.53 -9.48 5.92
N HIS A 52 9.89 -9.98 4.74
CA HIS A 52 10.56 -11.28 4.60
C HIS A 52 12.07 -11.20 4.35
N TYR A 53 12.63 -10.07 3.92
CA TYR A 53 14.09 -9.87 3.83
C TYR A 53 14.76 -9.90 5.21
N SER A 54 15.93 -10.52 5.30
CA SER A 54 16.80 -10.51 6.47
C SER A 54 17.42 -9.14 6.75
N LEU A 55 17.97 -8.96 7.94
CA LEU A 55 18.69 -7.74 8.31
C LEU A 55 19.89 -7.46 7.39
N GLU A 56 20.61 -8.51 6.97
CA GLU A 56 21.79 -8.37 6.10
C GLU A 56 21.40 -7.94 4.69
N GLU A 57 20.29 -8.44 4.16
CA GLU A 57 19.74 -7.97 2.88
C GLU A 57 19.33 -6.49 2.96
N TRP A 58 18.70 -6.07 4.06
CA TRP A 58 18.38 -4.67 4.31
C TRP A 58 19.62 -3.77 4.39
N LYS A 59 20.68 -4.21 5.10
CA LYS A 59 21.95 -3.48 5.16
C LYS A 59 22.60 -3.35 3.80
N LEU A 60 22.59 -4.43 3.00
CA LEU A 60 23.13 -4.43 1.64
C LEU A 60 22.34 -3.46 0.74
N PHE A 61 21.01 -3.49 0.81
CA PHE A 61 20.15 -2.55 0.10
C PHE A 61 20.46 -1.10 0.50
N ALA A 62 20.53 -0.81 1.80
CA ALA A 62 20.82 0.54 2.30
C ALA A 62 22.22 1.05 1.91
N ALA A 63 23.21 0.16 1.86
CA ALA A 63 24.56 0.50 1.42
C ALA A 63 24.63 0.78 -0.09
N ASN A 64 23.91 0.01 -0.90
CA ASN A 64 23.94 0.13 -2.36
C ASN A 64 22.99 1.20 -2.92
N HIS A 65 21.90 1.50 -2.20
CA HIS A 65 20.82 2.39 -2.64
C HIS A 65 20.40 3.39 -1.55
N PRO A 66 21.32 4.21 -1.01
CA PRO A 66 21.00 5.17 0.04
C PRO A 66 19.93 6.19 -0.39
N GLU A 67 19.83 6.50 -1.68
CA GLU A 67 18.82 7.38 -2.26
C GLU A 67 17.38 6.86 -2.11
N CYS A 68 17.19 5.56 -1.92
CA CYS A 68 15.87 4.95 -1.78
C CYS A 68 15.31 5.08 -0.36
N LEU A 69 16.15 5.32 0.65
CA LEU A 69 15.80 5.15 2.06
C LEU A 69 14.76 6.16 2.57
N GLU A 70 14.61 7.30 1.89
CA GLU A 70 13.64 8.34 2.26
C GLU A 70 12.18 7.89 2.09
N HIS A 71 11.90 7.10 1.05
CA HIS A 71 10.53 6.70 0.67
C HIS A 71 10.32 5.19 0.72
N VAL A 72 10.88 4.54 1.75
CA VAL A 72 10.61 3.15 2.08
C VAL A 72 10.06 3.01 3.50
N ALA A 73 9.19 2.02 3.69
CA ALA A 73 8.74 1.58 5.01
C ALA A 73 9.15 0.14 5.29
N ALA A 74 9.63 -0.12 6.50
CA ALA A 74 9.80 -1.48 6.99
C ALA A 74 8.47 -2.02 7.52
N SER A 75 8.05 -3.20 7.06
CA SER A 75 6.74 -3.78 7.40
C SER A 75 6.82 -4.79 8.55
N SER A 76 5.77 -4.86 9.37
CA SER A 76 5.65 -5.81 10.48
C SER A 76 4.20 -6.24 10.70
N GLY A 77 3.99 -7.50 11.11
CA GLY A 77 2.74 -7.90 11.77
C GLY A 77 2.75 -7.54 13.25
N SER A 78 1.85 -8.12 14.04
CA SER A 78 1.74 -7.89 15.50
C SER A 78 2.47 -8.94 16.37
N GLY A 79 3.18 -9.88 15.75
CA GLY A 79 3.92 -10.93 16.47
C GLY A 79 5.23 -10.42 17.06
N LYS A 80 5.68 -11.01 18.19
CA LYS A 80 6.93 -10.62 18.85
C LYS A 80 8.16 -10.73 17.94
N ALA A 81 8.28 -11.83 17.19
CA ALA A 81 9.38 -12.03 16.24
C ALA A 81 9.38 -11.00 15.10
N ASP A 82 8.21 -10.59 14.61
CA ASP A 82 8.09 -9.53 13.60
C ASP A 82 8.56 -8.18 14.17
N LEU A 83 8.15 -7.85 15.41
CA LEU A 83 8.57 -6.63 16.09
C LEU A 83 10.08 -6.60 16.37
N ASP A 84 10.66 -7.72 16.81
CA ASP A 84 12.10 -7.81 17.07
C ASP A 84 12.90 -7.59 15.78
N LYS A 85 12.46 -8.21 14.67
CA LYS A 85 13.06 -8.00 13.35
C LYS A 85 12.94 -6.56 12.87
N LEU A 86 11.75 -5.96 12.99
CA LEU A 86 11.53 -4.55 12.67
C LEU A 86 12.48 -3.66 13.47
N THR A 87 12.59 -3.90 14.77
CA THR A 87 13.47 -3.14 15.67
C THR A 87 14.93 -3.22 15.21
N SER A 88 15.43 -4.42 14.93
CA SER A 88 16.80 -4.59 14.43
C SER A 88 17.07 -3.88 13.11
N ILE A 89 16.08 -3.82 12.20
CA ILE A 89 16.21 -3.09 10.92
C ILE A 89 16.31 -1.59 11.17
N LEU A 90 15.39 -1.02 11.97
CA LEU A 90 15.34 0.43 12.22
C LEU A 90 16.54 0.93 13.03
N GLU A 91 17.05 0.13 13.98
CA GLU A 91 18.27 0.45 14.73
C GLU A 91 19.51 0.42 13.83
N ALA A 92 19.60 -0.55 12.92
CA ALA A 92 20.74 -0.69 12.02
C ALA A 92 20.74 0.33 10.87
N ILE A 93 19.56 0.84 10.47
CA ILE A 93 19.40 1.71 9.30
C ILE A 93 18.59 2.96 9.69
N PRO A 94 19.18 3.91 10.44
CA PRO A 94 18.50 5.12 10.92
C PRO A 94 17.81 6.00 9.85
N PRO A 95 18.24 6.02 8.57
CA PRO A 95 17.53 6.75 7.53
C PRO A 95 16.12 6.22 7.20
N ILE A 96 15.77 4.99 7.60
CA ILE A 96 14.40 4.48 7.42
C ILE A 96 13.51 5.13 8.47
N ARG A 97 12.58 5.98 8.03
CA ARG A 97 11.72 6.78 8.94
C ARG A 97 10.26 6.35 8.97
N TYR A 98 9.89 5.31 8.22
CA TYR A 98 8.51 4.85 8.08
C TYR A 98 8.36 3.39 8.49
N ILE A 99 7.25 3.10 9.17
CA ILE A 99 6.87 1.76 9.63
C ILE A 99 5.51 1.41 9.03
N CYS A 100 5.37 0.20 8.50
CA CYS A 100 4.09 -0.32 8.01
C CYS A 100 3.61 -1.49 8.88
N LEU A 101 2.67 -1.20 9.79
CA LEU A 101 2.02 -2.21 10.63
C LEU A 101 0.81 -2.76 9.90
N ASP A 102 0.87 -4.03 9.51
CA ASP A 102 -0.09 -4.64 8.59
C ASP A 102 -0.65 -5.95 9.14
N VAL A 103 -1.96 -5.96 9.39
CA VAL A 103 -2.76 -7.12 9.78
C VAL A 103 -4.05 -7.18 8.98
N ALA A 104 -4.61 -8.37 8.81
CA ALA A 104 -5.88 -8.54 8.09
C ALA A 104 -7.07 -7.86 8.79
N ASN A 105 -7.04 -7.80 10.13
CA ASN A 105 -8.11 -7.23 10.93
C ASN A 105 -7.56 -6.17 11.90
N GLY A 106 -7.60 -4.90 11.50
CA GLY A 106 -7.17 -3.76 12.31
C GLY A 106 -8.13 -3.42 13.47
N TYR A 107 -9.32 -4.02 13.53
CA TYR A 107 -10.32 -3.78 14.59
C TYR A 107 -10.02 -4.51 15.91
N SER A 108 -8.93 -5.28 15.97
CA SER A 108 -8.56 -5.99 17.18
C SER A 108 -7.96 -5.04 18.22
N GLU A 109 -8.44 -5.09 19.46
CA GLU A 109 -7.84 -4.36 20.60
C GLU A 109 -6.36 -4.70 20.79
N HIS A 110 -5.97 -5.94 20.46
CA HIS A 110 -4.57 -6.35 20.45
C HIS A 110 -3.74 -5.53 19.45
N PHE A 111 -4.28 -5.25 18.27
CA PHE A 111 -3.61 -4.42 17.27
C PHE A 111 -3.52 -2.95 17.71
N VAL A 112 -4.56 -2.40 18.32
CA VAL A 112 -4.53 -1.06 18.92
C VAL A 112 -3.43 -0.95 19.98
N THR A 113 -3.35 -1.93 20.87
CA THR A 113 -2.31 -2.00 21.91
C THR A 113 -0.93 -2.10 21.28
N PHE A 114 -0.79 -2.89 20.23
CA PHE A 114 0.47 -3.03 19.50
C PHE A 114 0.90 -1.70 18.84
N VAL A 115 -0.01 -0.95 18.22
CA VAL A 115 0.28 0.39 17.67
C VAL A 115 0.80 1.34 18.76
N LYS A 116 0.19 1.34 19.95
CA LYS A 116 0.66 2.13 21.11
C LYS A 116 2.08 1.76 21.51
N SER A 117 2.38 0.46 21.59
CA SER A 117 3.71 -0.04 21.92
C SER A 117 4.75 0.36 20.87
N VAL A 118 4.45 0.23 19.57
CA VAL A 118 5.36 0.63 18.49
C VAL A 118 5.59 2.15 18.51
N ARG A 119 4.55 2.97 18.73
CA ARG A 119 4.73 4.42 18.91
C ARG A 119 5.64 4.75 20.10
N ALA A 120 5.48 4.06 21.23
CA ALA A 120 6.32 4.28 22.40
C ALA A 120 7.80 3.95 22.12
N LEU A 121 8.07 2.87 21.37
CA LEU A 121 9.42 2.47 20.98
C LEU A 121 10.04 3.41 19.94
N PHE A 122 9.22 3.88 18.99
CA PHE A 122 9.68 4.66 17.83
C PHE A 122 8.95 6.01 17.73
N PRO A 123 9.16 6.93 18.69
CA PRO A 123 8.37 8.16 18.82
C PRO A 123 8.49 9.08 17.61
N ASN A 124 9.61 9.05 16.89
CA ASN A 124 9.88 9.91 15.73
C ASN A 124 9.66 9.23 14.37
N HIS A 125 9.29 7.95 14.33
CA HIS A 125 8.97 7.28 13.07
C HIS A 125 7.52 7.55 12.68
N THR A 126 7.27 7.69 11.38
CA THR A 126 5.92 7.78 10.83
C THR A 126 5.33 6.38 10.73
N ILE A 127 4.16 6.17 11.33
CA ILE A 127 3.54 4.83 11.43
C ILE A 127 2.32 4.76 10.52
N MET A 128 2.37 3.85 9.54
CA MET A 128 1.21 3.37 8.79
C MET A 128 0.61 2.17 9.55
N ALA A 129 -0.71 2.13 9.74
CA ALA A 129 -1.37 1.03 10.45
C ALA A 129 -2.71 0.65 9.81
N GLY A 130 -2.97 -0.65 9.65
CA GLY A 130 -4.25 -1.15 9.16
C GLY A 130 -4.29 -2.68 9.01
N ASN A 131 -5.35 -3.26 8.42
CA ASN A 131 -6.38 -2.56 7.65
C ASN A 131 -7.72 -2.38 8.39
N VAL A 132 -8.40 -1.26 8.08
CA VAL A 132 -9.76 -0.91 8.57
C VAL A 132 -10.60 -0.35 7.41
N VAL A 133 -11.90 -0.13 7.62
CA VAL A 133 -12.82 0.37 6.58
C VAL A 133 -13.87 1.38 7.08
N THR A 134 -13.80 1.79 8.34
CA THR A 134 -14.78 2.69 8.98
C THR A 134 -14.11 3.77 9.83
N GLY A 135 -14.81 4.89 10.00
CA GLY A 135 -14.26 6.11 10.63
C GLY A 135 -13.85 5.96 12.10
N GLU A 136 -14.59 5.20 12.91
CA GLU A 136 -14.30 5.06 14.34
C GLU A 136 -12.95 4.38 14.60
N MET A 137 -12.62 3.37 13.79
CA MET A 137 -11.37 2.62 13.93
C MET A 137 -10.19 3.43 13.37
N VAL A 138 -10.43 4.28 12.36
CA VAL A 138 -9.46 5.27 11.90
C VAL A 138 -9.09 6.22 13.03
N GLU A 139 -10.10 6.75 13.72
CA GLU A 139 -9.89 7.67 14.85
C GLU A 139 -9.14 6.99 15.99
N GLU A 140 -9.55 5.78 16.38
CA GLU A 140 -8.89 5.02 17.45
C GLU A 140 -7.42 4.74 17.14
N LEU A 141 -7.08 4.31 15.92
CA LEU A 141 -5.70 4.03 15.53
C LEU A 141 -4.85 5.30 15.49
N ILE A 142 -5.39 6.43 15.00
CA ILE A 142 -4.69 7.72 15.00
C ILE A 142 -4.44 8.19 16.43
N LEU A 143 -5.45 8.11 17.31
CA LEU A 143 -5.33 8.49 18.72
C LEU A 143 -4.37 7.56 19.49
N SER A 144 -4.25 6.32 19.05
CA SER A 144 -3.33 5.32 19.60
C SER A 144 -1.88 5.48 19.12
N GLY A 145 -1.65 6.34 18.12
CA GLY A 145 -0.30 6.74 17.74
C GLY A 145 0.04 6.52 16.26
N ALA A 146 -0.83 5.95 15.45
CA ALA A 146 -0.61 5.85 14.00
C ALA A 146 -0.70 7.23 13.33
N ASP A 147 0.09 7.47 12.28
CA ASP A 147 0.04 8.72 11.51
C ASP A 147 -0.85 8.59 10.27
N ILE A 148 -0.83 7.39 9.67
CA ILE A 148 -1.45 7.08 8.40
C ILE A 148 -2.24 5.79 8.53
N ILE A 149 -3.54 5.80 8.23
CA ILE A 149 -4.39 4.60 8.34
C ILE A 149 -4.54 3.91 6.99
N LYS A 150 -4.30 2.61 6.95
CA LYS A 150 -4.43 1.79 5.75
C LYS A 150 -5.86 1.28 5.63
N VAL A 151 -6.56 1.72 4.59
CA VAL A 151 -8.02 1.54 4.41
C VAL A 151 -8.29 0.52 3.31
N GLY A 152 -8.93 -0.60 3.67
CA GLY A 152 -9.38 -1.60 2.71
C GLY A 152 -9.44 -3.02 3.28
N ILE A 153 -10.64 -3.59 3.38
CA ILE A 153 -10.88 -5.00 3.72
C ILE A 153 -11.66 -5.68 2.59
N GLY A 154 -11.01 -6.65 1.95
CA GLY A 154 -11.57 -7.37 0.81
C GLY A 154 -11.49 -6.75 -0.60
N PRO A 155 -10.84 -5.59 -0.88
CA PRO A 155 -10.82 -5.03 -2.24
C PRO A 155 -9.70 -5.61 -3.12
N GLY A 156 -8.68 -6.25 -2.53
CA GLY A 156 -7.48 -6.68 -3.25
C GLY A 156 -7.75 -7.68 -4.38
N SER A 157 -7.01 -7.56 -5.50
CA SER A 157 -7.21 -8.40 -6.69
C SER A 157 -6.93 -9.89 -6.48
N VAL A 158 -6.23 -10.26 -5.42
CA VAL A 158 -5.97 -11.64 -4.99
C VAL A 158 -6.51 -11.95 -3.60
N CYS A 159 -7.39 -11.09 -3.08
CA CYS A 159 -8.06 -11.29 -1.81
C CYS A 159 -9.34 -12.13 -2.00
N THR A 160 -9.61 -13.03 -1.08
CA THR A 160 -10.85 -13.83 -1.04
C THR A 160 -11.63 -13.65 0.26
N THR A 161 -11.23 -12.72 1.15
CA THR A 161 -11.90 -12.43 2.43
C THR A 161 -13.42 -12.29 2.27
N ARG A 162 -13.92 -11.44 1.36
CA ARG A 162 -15.38 -11.28 1.13
C ARG A 162 -16.07 -12.59 0.79
N ILE A 163 -15.43 -13.42 -0.02
CA ILE A 163 -15.99 -14.72 -0.46
C ILE A 163 -16.00 -15.70 0.71
N LYS A 164 -14.97 -15.68 1.55
CA LYS A 164 -14.78 -16.64 2.64
C LYS A 164 -15.54 -16.29 3.92
N THR A 165 -15.66 -15.00 4.23
CA THR A 165 -16.17 -14.51 5.52
C THR A 165 -17.41 -13.64 5.39
N GLY A 166 -17.72 -13.15 4.18
CA GLY A 166 -18.77 -12.14 3.96
C GLY A 166 -18.37 -10.72 4.40
N VAL A 167 -17.19 -10.54 4.99
CA VAL A 167 -16.74 -9.24 5.53
C VAL A 167 -16.03 -8.41 4.47
N GLY A 168 -16.37 -7.13 4.40
CA GLY A 168 -15.69 -6.12 3.61
C GLY A 168 -16.54 -4.87 3.43
N TYR A 169 -15.96 -3.85 2.79
CA TYR A 169 -16.65 -2.58 2.53
C TYR A 169 -16.30 -2.06 1.12
N PRO A 170 -17.25 -1.51 0.34
CA PRO A 170 -16.96 -0.93 -0.96
C PRO A 170 -15.86 0.15 -0.88
N GLN A 171 -14.76 -0.03 -1.61
CA GLN A 171 -13.52 0.72 -1.37
C GLN A 171 -13.68 2.23 -1.51
N LEU A 172 -14.41 2.70 -2.53
CA LEU A 172 -14.62 4.14 -2.73
C LEU A 172 -15.34 4.78 -1.53
N SER A 173 -16.39 4.12 -1.02
CA SER A 173 -17.14 4.59 0.14
C SER A 173 -16.30 4.55 1.42
N ALA A 174 -15.52 3.47 1.62
CA ALA A 174 -14.60 3.36 2.76
C ALA A 174 -13.56 4.50 2.73
N VAL A 175 -13.00 4.82 1.56
CA VAL A 175 -12.04 5.91 1.42
C VAL A 175 -12.68 7.26 1.77
N ILE A 176 -13.89 7.55 1.30
CA ILE A 176 -14.60 8.80 1.61
C ILE A 176 -14.80 8.93 3.13
N GLU A 177 -15.37 7.90 3.76
CA GLU A 177 -15.66 7.89 5.19
C GLU A 177 -14.38 8.02 6.04
N CYS A 178 -13.38 7.18 5.76
CA CYS A 178 -12.13 7.16 6.51
C CYS A 178 -11.27 8.41 6.30
N ALA A 179 -11.31 9.03 5.11
CA ALA A 179 -10.59 10.28 4.83
C ALA A 179 -11.12 11.40 5.73
N ASP A 180 -12.45 11.56 5.81
CA ASP A 180 -13.09 12.58 6.64
C ASP A 180 -12.70 12.42 8.12
N SER A 181 -12.79 11.21 8.67
CA SER A 181 -12.36 10.91 10.05
C SER A 181 -10.88 11.19 10.28
N ALA A 182 -10.00 10.73 9.38
CA ALA A 182 -8.56 10.96 9.52
C ALA A 182 -8.21 12.44 9.46
N HIS A 183 -8.74 13.17 8.49
CA HIS A 183 -8.46 14.59 8.28
C HIS A 183 -9.02 15.46 9.41
N GLY A 184 -10.15 15.09 10.00
CA GLY A 184 -10.69 15.72 11.22
C GLY A 184 -9.69 15.70 12.38
N LEU A 185 -8.88 14.65 12.48
CA LEU A 185 -7.81 14.52 13.47
C LEU A 185 -6.43 14.99 12.98
N LYS A 186 -6.34 15.54 11.76
CA LYS A 186 -5.09 15.86 11.04
C LYS A 186 -4.17 14.65 10.80
N GLY A 187 -4.74 13.44 10.81
CA GLY A 187 -4.10 12.23 10.31
C GLY A 187 -4.24 12.09 8.79
N HIS A 188 -3.73 11.00 8.25
CA HIS A 188 -3.76 10.72 6.81
C HIS A 188 -4.26 9.29 6.55
N ILE A 189 -4.67 8.98 5.32
CA ILE A 189 -5.06 7.61 4.94
C ILE A 189 -4.36 7.11 3.67
N ILE A 190 -4.29 5.79 3.56
CA ILE A 190 -3.89 5.05 2.36
C ILE A 190 -5.13 4.30 1.86
N SER A 191 -5.55 4.52 0.61
CA SER A 191 -6.48 3.60 -0.05
C SER A 191 -5.71 2.35 -0.50
N ASP A 192 -5.92 1.22 0.15
CA ASP A 192 -5.19 -0.02 -0.08
C ASP A 192 -6.03 -1.09 -0.79
N GLY A 193 -5.65 -1.35 -2.05
CA GLY A 193 -6.26 -2.38 -2.89
C GLY A 193 -7.44 -1.90 -3.72
N GLY A 194 -7.91 -2.78 -4.62
CA GLY A 194 -9.06 -2.53 -5.51
C GLY A 194 -8.77 -1.72 -6.77
N CYS A 195 -7.70 -0.93 -6.82
CA CYS A 195 -7.32 -0.22 -8.03
C CYS A 195 -6.79 -1.18 -9.11
N SER A 196 -7.36 -1.08 -10.30
CA SER A 196 -7.03 -1.93 -11.45
C SER A 196 -6.58 -1.15 -12.68
N CYS A 197 -6.87 0.16 -12.71
CA CYS A 197 -6.46 1.08 -13.76
C CYS A 197 -6.09 2.46 -13.18
N PRO A 198 -5.40 3.33 -13.94
CA PRO A 198 -5.06 4.69 -13.48
C PRO A 198 -6.28 5.52 -13.05
N GLY A 199 -7.44 5.30 -13.68
CA GLY A 199 -8.68 5.97 -13.31
C GLY A 199 -9.17 5.63 -11.89
N ASP A 200 -8.93 4.41 -11.41
CA ASP A 200 -9.27 4.01 -10.05
C ASP A 200 -8.36 4.72 -9.03
N VAL A 201 -7.07 4.85 -9.34
CA VAL A 201 -6.10 5.62 -8.54
C VAL A 201 -6.55 7.09 -8.45
N ALA A 202 -6.97 7.67 -9.58
CA ALA A 202 -7.47 9.03 -9.62
C ALA A 202 -8.74 9.21 -8.78
N LYS A 203 -9.66 8.24 -8.80
CA LYS A 203 -10.86 8.23 -7.95
C LYS A 203 -10.52 8.13 -6.47
N ALA A 204 -9.55 7.29 -6.08
CA ALA A 204 -9.13 7.19 -4.70
C ALA A 204 -8.58 8.53 -4.18
N PHE A 205 -7.74 9.22 -4.95
CA PHE A 205 -7.30 10.58 -4.60
C PHE A 205 -8.44 11.60 -4.61
N GLY A 206 -9.33 11.54 -5.60
CA GLY A 206 -10.52 12.39 -5.67
C GLY A 206 -11.47 12.21 -4.48
N ALA A 207 -11.52 11.00 -3.92
CA ALA A 207 -12.28 10.64 -2.73
C ALA A 207 -11.63 11.07 -1.41
N GLY A 208 -10.42 11.63 -1.44
CA GLY A 208 -9.74 12.15 -0.25
C GLY A 208 -8.59 11.31 0.26
N ALA A 209 -8.22 10.20 -0.41
CA ALA A 209 -7.03 9.46 0.00
C ALA A 209 -5.76 10.35 -0.09
N ASP A 210 -4.91 10.30 0.94
CA ASP A 210 -3.61 10.99 0.91
C ASP A 210 -2.60 10.20 0.10
N PHE A 211 -2.70 8.87 0.18
CA PHE A 211 -1.90 7.90 -0.55
C PHE A 211 -2.77 6.81 -1.18
N VAL A 212 -2.28 6.19 -2.26
CA VAL A 212 -2.89 5.00 -2.86
C VAL A 212 -1.87 3.87 -2.89
N MET A 213 -2.22 2.71 -2.33
CA MET A 213 -1.37 1.52 -2.31
C MET A 213 -1.80 0.50 -3.36
N LEU A 214 -0.83 0.01 -4.14
CA LEU A 214 -1.04 -0.83 -5.31
C LEU A 214 -0.25 -2.15 -5.19
N GLY A 215 -0.98 -3.27 -5.31
CA GLY A 215 -0.39 -4.60 -5.48
C GLY A 215 -0.50 -5.06 -6.94
N GLY A 216 -1.70 -5.46 -7.36
CA GLY A 216 -1.94 -6.10 -8.67
C GLY A 216 -1.52 -5.27 -9.90
N MET A 217 -1.59 -3.94 -9.85
CA MET A 217 -1.11 -3.09 -10.95
C MET A 217 0.41 -3.22 -11.15
N PHE A 218 1.17 -3.34 -10.06
CA PHE A 218 2.63 -3.52 -10.09
C PHE A 218 3.08 -4.99 -10.18
N ALA A 219 2.20 -5.97 -10.02
CA ALA A 219 2.53 -7.37 -10.24
C ALA A 219 2.83 -7.67 -11.72
N GLY A 220 3.74 -8.61 -11.97
CA GLY A 220 4.06 -9.12 -13.31
C GLY A 220 5.24 -8.44 -14.00
N HIS A 221 5.98 -7.57 -13.32
CA HIS A 221 7.12 -6.86 -13.88
C HIS A 221 8.46 -7.53 -13.57
N ASP A 222 9.52 -7.04 -14.21
CA ASP A 222 10.90 -7.46 -13.96
C ASP A 222 11.30 -7.31 -12.49
N GLN A 223 10.90 -6.20 -11.86
CA GLN A 223 11.21 -5.85 -10.47
C GLN A 223 10.42 -6.68 -9.44
N CYS A 224 9.43 -7.47 -9.86
CA CYS A 224 8.69 -8.36 -8.97
C CYS A 224 9.51 -9.61 -8.63
N ALA A 225 9.35 -10.14 -7.41
CA ALA A 225 9.87 -11.46 -7.09
C ALA A 225 9.13 -12.57 -7.87
N GLY A 226 9.76 -13.74 -7.94
CA GLY A 226 9.23 -14.91 -8.65
C GLY A 226 9.69 -15.00 -10.11
N GLU A 227 9.67 -16.23 -10.63
CA GLU A 227 10.19 -16.55 -11.96
C GLU A 227 9.21 -16.17 -13.08
N ILE A 228 9.76 -15.93 -14.26
CA ILE A 228 8.99 -15.81 -15.50
C ILE A 228 8.73 -17.22 -16.01
N ILE A 229 7.45 -17.60 -16.08
CA ILE A 229 7.01 -18.91 -16.55
C ILE A 229 6.44 -18.75 -17.96
N GLU A 230 6.83 -19.61 -18.87
CA GLU A 230 6.22 -19.68 -20.20
C GLU A 230 5.09 -20.72 -20.22
N LYS A 231 3.89 -20.29 -20.60
CA LYS A 231 2.69 -21.14 -20.63
C LYS A 231 1.83 -20.76 -21.83
N ASN A 232 1.53 -21.74 -22.68
CA ASN A 232 0.74 -21.55 -23.90
C ASN A 232 1.26 -20.40 -24.80
N GLY A 233 2.59 -20.30 -24.94
CA GLY A 233 3.25 -19.24 -25.73
C GLY A 233 3.17 -17.83 -25.12
N LYS A 234 2.74 -17.70 -23.85
CA LYS A 234 2.70 -16.44 -23.12
C LYS A 234 3.62 -16.52 -21.90
N LYS A 235 4.33 -15.42 -21.61
CA LYS A 235 5.09 -15.25 -20.38
C LYS A 235 4.16 -14.75 -19.27
N VAL A 236 4.25 -15.38 -18.11
CA VAL A 236 3.48 -15.02 -16.90
C VAL A 236 4.40 -14.99 -15.68
N LYS A 237 3.99 -14.27 -14.63
CA LYS A 237 4.60 -14.35 -13.29
C LYS A 237 3.55 -14.70 -12.26
N LEU A 238 3.96 -15.35 -11.18
CA LEU A 238 3.06 -15.71 -10.08
C LEU A 238 2.76 -14.48 -9.21
N PHE A 239 1.49 -14.28 -8.88
CA PHE A 239 1.04 -13.25 -7.93
C PHE A 239 0.02 -13.85 -6.98
N TYR A 240 0.19 -13.66 -5.67
CA TYR A 240 -0.66 -14.29 -4.66
C TYR A 240 -0.90 -13.40 -3.45
N GLY A 241 -2.06 -13.58 -2.81
CA GLY A 241 -2.39 -12.89 -1.56
C GLY A 241 -1.53 -13.38 -0.40
N MET A 242 -1.17 -12.51 0.55
CA MET A 242 -0.33 -12.90 1.71
C MET A 242 -1.02 -13.87 2.68
N SER A 243 -2.35 -14.03 2.59
CA SER A 243 -3.16 -15.04 3.29
C SER A 243 -3.58 -16.21 2.36
N SER A 244 -2.86 -16.41 1.25
CA SER A 244 -3.04 -17.57 0.36
C SER A 244 -2.36 -18.83 0.91
N ASP A 245 -2.81 -20.01 0.49
CA ASP A 245 -2.09 -21.26 0.73
C ASP A 245 -0.64 -21.19 0.28
N THR A 246 -0.36 -20.54 -0.85
CA THR A 246 1.00 -20.36 -1.40
C THR A 246 1.87 -19.58 -0.41
N ALA A 247 1.40 -18.42 0.07
CA ALA A 247 2.13 -17.61 1.03
C ALA A 247 2.31 -18.32 2.38
N MET A 248 1.26 -18.96 2.90
CA MET A 248 1.33 -19.67 4.18
C MET A 248 2.25 -20.90 4.13
N LYS A 249 2.27 -21.64 3.02
CA LYS A 249 3.25 -22.73 2.82
C LYS A 249 4.68 -22.20 2.78
N LYS A 250 4.92 -21.08 2.08
CA LYS A 250 6.25 -20.46 1.95
C LYS A 250 6.79 -19.93 3.27
N HIS A 251 5.94 -19.33 4.10
CA HIS A 251 6.39 -18.54 5.25
C HIS A 251 6.00 -19.09 6.62
N ALA A 252 5.04 -20.00 6.70
CA ALA A 252 4.47 -20.50 7.96
C ALA A 252 4.35 -22.03 8.04
N GLY A 253 4.93 -22.77 7.09
CA GLY A 253 4.91 -24.24 7.07
C GLY A 253 3.59 -24.88 6.64
N GLY A 254 2.61 -24.08 6.22
CA GLY A 254 1.29 -24.56 5.77
C GLY A 254 0.14 -23.75 6.35
N VAL A 255 -1.09 -24.17 6.04
CA VAL A 255 -2.31 -23.58 6.60
C VAL A 255 -2.65 -24.32 7.89
N ALA A 256 -2.72 -23.60 9.01
CA ALA A 256 -3.15 -24.19 10.28
C ALA A 256 -4.60 -24.70 10.16
N GLU A 257 -4.92 -25.83 10.79
CA GLU A 257 -6.23 -26.51 10.64
C GLU A 257 -7.44 -25.61 10.93
N TYR A 258 -7.29 -24.66 11.86
CA TYR A 258 -8.35 -23.73 12.25
C TYR A 258 -8.45 -22.48 11.35
N ARG A 259 -7.57 -22.31 10.34
CA ARG A 259 -7.54 -21.14 9.46
C ARG A 259 -8.02 -21.49 8.06
N ALA A 260 -8.81 -20.59 7.48
CA ALA A 260 -9.12 -20.61 6.06
C ALA A 260 -8.20 -19.66 5.30
N SER A 261 -7.87 -20.01 4.04
CA SER A 261 -7.16 -19.10 3.16
C SER A 261 -8.06 -17.98 2.67
N GLU A 262 -7.61 -16.73 2.90
CA GLU A 262 -8.26 -15.49 2.48
C GLU A 262 -7.52 -14.81 1.31
N GLY A 263 -6.66 -15.57 0.63
CA GLY A 263 -5.97 -15.17 -0.58
C GLY A 263 -6.13 -16.22 -1.68
N ARG A 264 -5.86 -15.82 -2.92
CA ARG A 264 -5.70 -16.73 -4.06
C ARG A 264 -4.35 -16.51 -4.73
N THR A 265 -3.98 -17.48 -5.55
CA THR A 265 -2.80 -17.43 -6.41
C THR A 265 -3.26 -17.31 -7.85
N VAL A 266 -2.67 -16.38 -8.59
CA VAL A 266 -2.97 -16.13 -10.00
C VAL A 266 -1.67 -16.03 -10.78
N GLU A 267 -1.75 -16.34 -12.07
CA GLU A 267 -0.69 -16.06 -13.04
C GLU A 267 -1.04 -14.74 -13.72
N VAL A 268 -0.22 -13.71 -13.52
CA VAL A 268 -0.39 -12.42 -14.22
C VAL A 268 0.46 -12.42 -15.48
N PRO A 269 -0.03 -11.87 -16.61
CA PRO A 269 0.80 -11.67 -17.79
C PRO A 269 2.07 -10.92 -17.42
N TYR A 270 3.21 -11.35 -17.98
CA TYR A 270 4.46 -10.64 -17.84
C TYR A 270 4.38 -9.29 -18.57
N LYS A 271 4.80 -8.22 -17.89
CA LYS A 271 4.62 -6.83 -18.33
C LYS A 271 5.92 -6.12 -18.70
N GLY A 272 7.07 -6.75 -18.53
CA GLY A 272 8.38 -6.11 -18.72
C GLY A 272 8.74 -5.19 -17.54
N ASP A 273 9.45 -4.11 -17.84
CA ASP A 273 9.90 -3.15 -16.83
C ASP A 273 8.74 -2.32 -16.26
N VAL A 274 8.73 -2.12 -14.94
CA VAL A 274 7.66 -1.37 -14.24
C VAL A 274 7.61 0.11 -14.59
N GLU A 275 8.68 0.70 -15.12
CA GLU A 275 8.77 2.10 -15.54
C GLU A 275 7.58 2.49 -16.45
N LEU A 276 7.23 1.64 -17.41
CA LEU A 276 6.14 1.92 -18.35
C LEU A 276 4.78 1.99 -17.63
N THR A 277 4.55 1.11 -16.65
CA THR A 277 3.33 1.12 -15.83
C THR A 277 3.29 2.34 -14.91
N ILE A 278 4.43 2.76 -14.36
CA ILE A 278 4.52 4.01 -13.57
C ILE A 278 4.13 5.21 -14.44
N LEU A 279 4.73 5.33 -15.63
CA LEU A 279 4.45 6.44 -16.53
C LEU A 279 2.98 6.49 -16.97
N ASP A 280 2.35 5.34 -17.20
CA ASP A 280 0.92 5.24 -17.51
C ASP A 280 0.04 5.73 -16.34
N ILE A 281 0.31 5.26 -15.12
CA ILE A 281 -0.42 5.70 -13.92
C ILE A 281 -0.29 7.21 -13.72
N LEU A 282 0.93 7.73 -13.77
CA LEU A 282 1.18 9.17 -13.59
C LEU A 282 0.60 10.00 -14.74
N GLY A 283 0.64 9.48 -15.97
CA GLY A 283 -0.02 10.10 -17.14
C GLY A 283 -1.52 10.22 -16.95
N GLY A 284 -2.19 9.14 -16.53
CA GLY A 284 -3.61 9.12 -16.23
C GLY A 284 -4.02 10.08 -15.11
N LEU A 285 -3.20 10.17 -14.06
CA LEU A 285 -3.42 11.14 -12.97
C LEU A 285 -3.28 12.59 -13.44
N ARG A 286 -2.24 12.91 -14.22
CA ARG A 286 -2.09 14.26 -14.79
C ARG A 286 -3.26 14.61 -15.70
N SER A 287 -3.69 13.67 -16.54
CA SER A 287 -4.87 13.85 -17.40
C SER A 287 -6.12 14.16 -16.57
N THR A 288 -6.39 13.37 -15.53
CA THR A 288 -7.52 13.62 -14.62
C THR A 288 -7.46 15.02 -14.00
N CYS A 289 -6.29 15.44 -13.51
CA CYS A 289 -6.10 16.77 -12.95
C CYS A 289 -6.43 17.87 -13.96
N THR A 290 -6.07 17.70 -15.24
CA THR A 290 -6.45 18.69 -16.27
C THR A 290 -7.95 18.76 -16.50
N TYR A 291 -8.67 17.62 -16.48
CA TYR A 291 -10.13 17.59 -16.66
C TYR A 291 -10.90 18.30 -15.55
N VAL A 292 -10.41 18.22 -14.30
CA VAL A 292 -11.05 18.88 -13.15
C VAL A 292 -10.45 20.27 -12.84
N GLY A 293 -9.46 20.71 -13.61
CA GLY A 293 -8.78 21.99 -13.41
C GLY A 293 -7.87 22.06 -12.18
N ALA A 294 -7.28 20.94 -11.76
CA ALA A 294 -6.31 20.86 -10.67
C ALA A 294 -4.87 21.11 -11.18
N ALA A 295 -4.20 22.14 -10.65
CA ALA A 295 -2.78 22.40 -10.96
C ALA A 295 -1.85 21.42 -10.23
N LYS A 296 -2.28 20.98 -9.05
CA LYS A 296 -1.54 20.13 -8.12
C LYS A 296 -2.43 19.00 -7.64
N LEU A 297 -1.85 17.84 -7.33
CA LEU A 297 -2.60 16.71 -6.76
C LEU A 297 -3.32 17.08 -5.46
N LYS A 298 -2.76 18.04 -4.69
CA LYS A 298 -3.39 18.61 -3.48
C LYS A 298 -4.80 19.19 -3.74
N GLU A 299 -5.09 19.61 -4.96
CA GLU A 299 -6.37 20.21 -5.33
C GLU A 299 -7.38 19.19 -5.84
N LEU A 300 -6.96 17.97 -6.16
CA LEU A 300 -7.79 16.98 -6.85
C LEU A 300 -9.06 16.66 -6.07
N SER A 301 -8.97 16.32 -4.79
CA SER A 301 -10.15 16.02 -3.96
C SER A 301 -11.11 17.21 -3.85
N ARG A 302 -10.58 18.42 -3.66
CA ARG A 302 -11.38 19.66 -3.55
C ARG A 302 -12.14 20.01 -4.83
N ARG A 303 -11.66 19.55 -5.98
CA ARG A 303 -12.25 19.80 -7.31
C ARG A 303 -13.02 18.58 -7.84
N THR A 304 -13.07 17.49 -7.08
CA THR A 304 -13.75 16.27 -7.50
C THR A 304 -15.25 16.40 -7.23
N THR A 305 -16.05 16.06 -8.23
CA THR A 305 -17.49 15.81 -8.08
C THR A 305 -17.78 14.48 -8.75
N PHE A 306 -18.19 13.49 -7.96
CA PHE A 306 -18.48 12.17 -8.48
C PHE A 306 -19.86 12.15 -9.14
N ILE A 307 -19.92 11.58 -10.34
CA ILE A 307 -21.16 11.26 -11.04
C ILE A 307 -21.35 9.74 -10.95
N ARG A 308 -22.48 9.32 -10.38
CA ARG A 308 -22.83 7.89 -10.31
C ARG A 308 -23.17 7.40 -11.72
N VAL A 309 -22.61 6.26 -12.09
CA VAL A 309 -22.81 5.61 -13.40
C VAL A 309 -23.31 4.19 -13.21
N THR A 310 -23.96 3.64 -14.22
CA THR A 310 -24.30 2.22 -14.29
C THR A 310 -23.14 1.39 -14.81
N GLN A 311 -22.43 1.89 -15.83
CA GLN A 311 -21.21 1.30 -16.41
C GLN A 311 -20.11 2.36 -16.51
N GLN A 312 -18.90 2.03 -16.06
CA GLN A 312 -17.79 2.98 -16.01
C GLN A 312 -17.12 3.22 -17.36
N HIS A 313 -17.00 2.18 -18.18
CA HIS A 313 -16.33 2.22 -19.48
C HIS A 313 -16.80 1.02 -20.32
N SER A 314 -16.62 1.11 -21.65
CA SER A 314 -17.05 0.07 -22.59
C SER A 314 -16.13 -1.14 -22.56
N GLN A 315 -16.61 -2.29 -22.06
CA GLN A 315 -15.84 -3.54 -22.06
C GLN A 315 -15.56 -4.11 -23.47
N VAL A 316 -16.18 -3.56 -24.52
CA VAL A 316 -15.94 -4.00 -25.91
C VAL A 316 -14.58 -3.55 -26.42
N PHE A 317 -14.08 -2.41 -25.95
CA PHE A 317 -12.86 -1.77 -26.44
C PHE A 317 -11.77 -1.61 -25.37
N SER A 318 -11.93 -2.30 -24.23
CA SER A 318 -11.07 -2.18 -23.03
C SER A 318 -10.18 -3.39 -22.84
#